data_AF-A0AA38Z8Z0-F1
#
_entry.id   AF-A0AA38Z8Z0-F1
#
_cell.length_a   1.000
_cell.length_b   1.000
_cell.length_c   1.000
_cell.angle_alpha   90.00
_cell.angle_beta   90.00
_cell.angle_gamma   90.00
#
_symmetry.space_group_name_H-M   'P 1'
#
loop_
_entity.id
_entity.type
_entity.pdbx_description
1 polymer ?
#
loop_
_entity_poly.entity_id
_entity_poly.type
_entity_poly.pdbx_seq_one_letter_code
_entity_poly.pdbx_strand_id
1 'polypeptide(L)'
;MNENFGEGNLVSQTENFLNEVFGDWTDSLKALEACEEVLPHAEELHIVSRCINSLAVKAIADPTLVSWPESGGEAVQSPVGTVLWNGIRTLSNPHTISDDWWYEDVSCLKLPMYKRLILAVESRGMRPERISGSLMYYAKKYLPLMGRQSSFQNGNRAAAGSTVSALSDADQRNLLEEIVELLPDQKGVTSAKFLLRLLRTSMLLHASPSCRENLEKQIGAQLDQAVLEDLLIPNLGYSVETLYDIDCVQRILDHFMLVDRDVTDSTNCIVDEAQLMVGSHSLTRMTMVANLVDGYLAEVAPDVNLKLQKFQSLAAVIPDYARPLDDGIYRAIDIYLKAHPWLTDSERELICRLVNCQKLSLEASTHAAQNERLPLRLIVQVLFFEQLRLRTSIAGWFFVSDNLETSQDPSGNLALPRGSTTQDEIVAVDDMRERVSELEKECLSMKQEIEKLVKTKRSWNIFCRRLGFRLKPNSWGPKASNNAKASPSSTTPLLNTNQNQQW
;
A
#
# COMPACT_ATOMS: atom_id res chain seq x y z
N MET A 1 8.23 -43.86 -48.53
CA MET A 1 7.57 -42.59 -48.93
C MET A 1 8.58 -41.45 -48.81
N ASN A 2 9.46 -41.30 -49.80
CA ASN A 2 10.29 -40.12 -49.97
C ASN A 2 10.25 -39.74 -51.46
N GLU A 3 10.87 -38.62 -51.84
CA GLU A 3 10.80 -38.11 -53.23
C GLU A 3 11.40 -39.09 -54.26
N ASN A 4 12.14 -40.10 -53.81
CA ASN A 4 12.69 -41.14 -54.67
C ASN A 4 11.62 -42.14 -55.18
N PHE A 5 10.41 -42.13 -54.60
CA PHE A 5 9.33 -43.06 -54.97
C PHE A 5 8.15 -42.39 -55.71
N GLY A 6 8.11 -41.06 -55.81
CA GLY A 6 7.07 -40.30 -56.52
C GLY A 6 6.97 -38.84 -56.10
N GLU A 7 6.60 -37.97 -57.04
CA GLU A 7 6.34 -36.54 -56.82
C GLU A 7 5.08 -36.35 -55.95
N GLY A 8 5.12 -35.42 -54.99
CA GLY A 8 4.01 -35.20 -54.05
C GLY A 8 3.87 -36.31 -52.99
N ASN A 9 4.99 -36.80 -52.44
CA ASN A 9 4.92 -37.79 -51.36
C ASN A 9 4.28 -37.24 -50.08
N LEU A 10 3.80 -38.15 -49.23
CA LEU A 10 3.08 -37.78 -47.99
C LEU A 10 3.91 -36.90 -47.05
N VAL A 11 5.24 -37.07 -46.98
CA VAL A 11 6.10 -36.26 -46.12
C VAL A 11 6.09 -34.80 -46.58
N SER A 12 6.24 -34.54 -47.87
CA SER A 12 6.19 -33.18 -48.43
C SER A 12 4.81 -32.54 -48.24
N GLN A 13 3.72 -33.30 -48.45
CA GLN A 13 2.37 -32.81 -48.21
C GLN A 13 2.13 -32.47 -46.72
N THR A 14 2.59 -33.32 -45.80
CA THR A 14 2.49 -33.08 -44.36
C THR A 14 3.30 -31.86 -43.94
N GLU A 15 4.52 -31.68 -44.45
CA GLU A 15 5.34 -30.50 -44.14
C GLU A 15 4.71 -29.20 -44.64
N ASN A 16 4.14 -29.20 -45.84
CA ASN A 16 3.42 -28.03 -46.37
C ASN A 16 2.21 -27.68 -45.49
N PHE A 17 1.40 -28.66 -45.12
CA PHE A 17 0.27 -28.47 -44.22
C PHE A 17 0.71 -27.94 -42.84
N LEU A 18 1.77 -28.52 -42.27
CA LEU A 18 2.30 -28.03 -40.99
C LEU A 18 2.79 -26.59 -41.08
N ASN A 19 3.41 -26.18 -42.20
CA ASN A 19 3.81 -24.79 -42.39
C ASN A 19 2.61 -23.83 -42.47
N GLU A 20 1.47 -24.26 -43.04
CA GLU A 20 0.22 -23.49 -43.01
C GLU A 20 -0.32 -23.36 -41.57
N VAL A 21 -0.35 -24.47 -40.81
CA VAL A 21 -0.74 -24.48 -39.38
C VAL A 21 0.16 -23.56 -38.55
N PHE A 22 1.48 -23.61 -38.75
CA PHE A 22 2.42 -22.70 -38.12
C PHE A 22 2.32 -21.26 -38.65
N GLY A 23 1.57 -21.01 -39.72
CA GLY A 23 1.27 -19.67 -40.22
C GLY A 23 0.21 -18.96 -39.39
N ASP A 24 -0.75 -19.69 -38.82
CA ASP A 24 -1.88 -19.15 -38.06
C ASP A 24 -1.71 -19.30 -36.54
N TRP A 25 -2.16 -18.31 -35.76
CA TRP A 25 -2.07 -18.33 -34.29
C TRP A 25 -2.98 -19.40 -33.68
N THR A 26 -4.23 -19.44 -34.11
CA THR A 26 -5.26 -20.32 -33.56
C THR A 26 -4.95 -21.78 -33.89
N ASP A 27 -4.52 -22.05 -35.13
CA ASP A 27 -4.18 -23.40 -35.55
C ASP A 27 -2.88 -23.89 -34.88
N SER A 28 -1.88 -23.01 -34.72
CA SER A 28 -0.68 -23.34 -33.93
C SER A 28 -1.00 -23.70 -32.47
N LEU A 29 -1.95 -22.98 -31.85
CA LEU A 29 -2.39 -23.23 -30.47
C LEU A 29 -3.12 -24.58 -30.36
N LYS A 30 -4.10 -24.83 -31.24
CA LYS A 30 -4.82 -26.12 -31.29
C LYS A 30 -3.88 -27.29 -31.59
N ALA A 31 -2.93 -27.11 -32.49
CA ALA A 31 -1.92 -28.13 -32.79
C ALA A 31 -1.06 -28.43 -31.57
N LEU A 32 -0.68 -27.41 -30.79
CA LEU A 32 0.07 -27.59 -29.54
C LEU A 32 -0.76 -28.34 -28.48
N GLU A 33 -2.04 -28.02 -28.33
CA GLU A 33 -2.94 -28.76 -27.44
C GLU A 33 -3.09 -30.23 -27.84
N ALA A 34 -3.27 -30.50 -29.14
CA ALA A 34 -3.39 -31.86 -29.66
C ALA A 34 -2.10 -32.70 -29.50
N CYS A 35 -0.93 -32.04 -29.46
CA CYS A 35 0.34 -32.74 -29.24
C CYS A 35 0.41 -33.46 -27.88
N GLU A 36 -0.39 -33.07 -26.89
CA GLU A 36 -0.39 -33.72 -25.58
C GLU A 36 -0.80 -35.20 -25.64
N GLU A 37 -1.70 -35.57 -26.56
CA GLU A 37 -2.17 -36.96 -26.70
C GLU A 37 -1.10 -37.89 -27.32
N VAL A 38 -0.15 -37.32 -28.05
CA VAL A 38 0.88 -38.05 -28.82
C VAL A 38 2.30 -37.53 -28.52
N LEU A 39 2.51 -37.00 -27.30
CA LEU A 39 3.69 -36.22 -26.93
C LEU A 39 5.04 -36.85 -27.33
N PRO A 40 5.30 -38.16 -27.11
CA PRO A 40 6.59 -38.76 -27.49
C PRO A 40 6.92 -38.62 -28.99
N HIS A 41 5.92 -38.84 -29.86
CA HIS A 41 6.09 -38.72 -31.31
C HIS A 41 6.14 -37.25 -31.74
N ALA A 42 5.34 -36.39 -31.10
CA ALA A 42 5.35 -34.96 -31.40
C ALA A 42 6.68 -34.29 -31.04
N GLU A 43 7.36 -34.75 -29.99
CA GLU A 43 8.73 -34.32 -29.64
C GLU A 43 9.77 -34.86 -30.62
N GLU A 44 9.71 -36.15 -30.99
CA GLU A 44 10.62 -36.76 -31.96
C GLU A 44 10.56 -36.05 -33.32
N LEU A 45 9.35 -35.66 -33.75
CA LEU A 45 9.11 -34.92 -35.00
C LEU A 45 9.24 -33.40 -34.84
N HIS A 46 9.66 -32.91 -33.67
CA HIS A 46 9.83 -31.49 -33.35
C HIS A 46 8.58 -30.60 -33.53
N ILE A 47 7.38 -31.19 -33.62
CA ILE A 47 6.11 -30.47 -33.82
C ILE A 47 5.86 -29.50 -32.66
N VAL A 48 6.05 -29.96 -31.42
CA VAL A 48 5.87 -29.14 -30.22
C VAL A 48 6.75 -27.88 -30.25
N SER A 49 8.04 -28.06 -30.57
CA SER A 49 8.98 -26.95 -30.65
C SER A 49 8.65 -25.97 -31.79
N ARG A 50 8.13 -26.46 -32.92
CA ARG A 50 7.70 -25.63 -34.06
C ARG A 50 6.44 -24.83 -33.71
N CYS A 51 5.45 -25.44 -33.05
CA CYS A 51 4.28 -24.74 -32.52
C CYS A 51 4.68 -23.62 -31.56
N ILE A 52 5.50 -23.93 -30.55
CA ILE A 52 5.95 -22.97 -29.54
C ILE A 52 6.72 -21.82 -30.18
N ASN A 53 7.62 -22.11 -31.13
CA ASN A 53 8.36 -21.09 -31.85
C ASN A 53 7.45 -20.20 -32.71
N SER A 54 6.48 -20.79 -33.41
CA SER A 54 5.48 -20.07 -34.19
C SER A 54 4.68 -19.10 -33.30
N LEU A 55 4.12 -19.61 -32.20
CA LEU A 55 3.35 -18.83 -31.23
C LEU A 55 4.22 -17.73 -30.62
N ALA A 56 5.46 -18.04 -30.22
CA ALA A 56 6.33 -17.05 -29.59
C ALA A 56 6.69 -15.90 -30.52
N VAL A 57 6.96 -16.17 -31.81
CA VAL A 57 7.19 -15.13 -32.83
C VAL A 57 5.96 -14.24 -33.00
N LYS A 58 4.76 -14.84 -33.08
CA LYS A 58 3.50 -14.10 -33.24
C LYS A 58 3.13 -13.28 -32.01
N ALA A 59 3.35 -13.81 -30.81
CA ALA A 59 3.03 -13.10 -29.57
C ALA A 59 3.83 -11.80 -29.43
N ILE A 60 5.08 -11.80 -29.89
CA ILE A 60 5.99 -10.65 -29.84
C ILE A 60 5.72 -9.65 -30.97
N ALA A 61 5.24 -10.11 -32.13
CA ALA A 61 4.87 -9.23 -33.21
C ALA A 61 3.80 -8.23 -32.76
N ASP A 62 4.01 -6.95 -33.06
CA ASP A 62 3.07 -5.87 -32.69
C ASP A 62 1.71 -6.16 -33.33
N PRO A 63 0.62 -6.29 -32.54
CA PRO A 63 -0.72 -6.55 -33.07
C PRO A 63 -1.19 -5.48 -34.05
N THR A 64 -0.63 -4.27 -33.99
CA THR A 64 -0.98 -3.16 -34.88
C THR A 64 -0.33 -3.26 -36.27
N LEU A 65 0.69 -4.11 -36.42
CA LEU A 65 1.41 -4.32 -37.69
C LEU A 65 0.94 -5.56 -38.44
N VAL A 66 0.11 -6.39 -37.80
CA VAL A 66 -0.43 -7.63 -38.37
C VAL A 66 -1.94 -7.48 -38.50
N SER A 67 -2.42 -7.32 -39.73
CA SER A 67 -3.85 -7.39 -40.03
C SER A 67 -4.34 -8.83 -39.81
N TRP A 68 -4.78 -9.13 -38.59
CA TRP A 68 -5.43 -10.39 -38.26
C TRP A 68 -6.84 -10.45 -38.88
N PRO A 69 -7.32 -11.63 -39.33
CA PRO A 69 -8.72 -11.80 -39.66
C PRO A 69 -9.55 -11.57 -38.39
N GLU A 70 -10.51 -10.66 -38.44
CA GLU A 70 -11.45 -10.40 -37.36
C GLU A 70 -12.08 -11.72 -36.88
N SER A 71 -11.86 -12.06 -35.61
CA SER A 71 -12.53 -13.19 -34.99
C SER A 71 -14.03 -12.90 -34.94
N GLY A 72 -14.80 -13.71 -35.66
CA GLY A 72 -16.25 -13.66 -35.70
C GLY A 72 -16.87 -13.97 -34.34
N GLY A 73 -17.13 -12.93 -33.57
CA GLY A 73 -18.04 -12.95 -32.43
C GLY A 73 -19.20 -12.00 -32.72
N GLU A 74 -20.40 -12.54 -32.90
CA GLU A 74 -21.64 -11.77 -33.04
C GLU A 74 -21.90 -10.91 -31.80
N ALA A 75 -21.39 -9.69 -31.79
CA ALA A 75 -21.83 -8.64 -30.88
C ALA A 75 -22.84 -7.75 -31.63
N VAL A 76 -24.08 -7.86 -31.18
CA VAL A 76 -25.26 -7.10 -31.62
C VAL A 76 -24.92 -5.63 -31.91
N GLN A 77 -25.19 -5.21 -33.15
CA GLN A 77 -25.08 -3.84 -33.61
C GLN A 77 -25.90 -2.88 -32.74
N SER A 78 -25.25 -1.87 -32.18
CA SER A 78 -25.89 -0.63 -31.73
C SER A 78 -25.36 0.52 -32.61
N PRO A 79 -26.22 1.26 -33.33
CA PRO A 79 -25.77 2.31 -34.25
C PRO A 79 -25.69 3.65 -33.52
N VAL A 80 -24.50 4.00 -33.04
CA VAL A 80 -24.15 5.36 -32.62
C VAL A 80 -22.71 5.58 -33.06
N GLY A 81 -22.34 6.43 -34.02
CA GLY A 81 -23.03 7.45 -34.77
C GLY A 81 -21.92 8.26 -35.43
N THR A 82 -21.46 7.87 -36.62
CA THR A 82 -20.44 8.62 -37.37
C THR A 82 -21.12 9.80 -38.05
N VAL A 83 -21.29 10.90 -37.33
CA VAL A 83 -21.71 12.18 -37.91
C VAL A 83 -20.45 12.90 -38.40
N LEU A 84 -20.31 12.97 -39.72
CA LEU A 84 -19.28 13.75 -40.40
C LEU A 84 -19.75 15.22 -40.43
N TRP A 85 -19.07 16.11 -39.71
CA TRP A 85 -19.26 17.55 -39.86
C TRP A 85 -17.91 18.23 -40.12
N ASN A 86 -17.82 18.95 -41.23
CA ASN A 86 -16.77 19.91 -41.61
C ASN A 86 -15.30 19.48 -41.40
N GLY A 87 -14.81 18.52 -42.17
CA GLY A 87 -13.40 18.47 -42.61
C GLY A 87 -12.30 18.32 -41.54
N ILE A 88 -12.63 18.23 -40.25
CA ILE A 88 -11.69 18.00 -39.17
C ILE A 88 -11.92 16.58 -38.67
N ARG A 89 -10.94 15.70 -38.94
CA ARG A 89 -10.87 14.39 -38.31
C ARG A 89 -10.57 14.62 -36.83
N THR A 90 -11.56 14.55 -35.96
CA THR A 90 -11.29 14.30 -34.54
C THR A 90 -10.69 12.89 -34.48
N LEU A 91 -9.42 12.83 -34.10
CA LEU A 91 -8.71 11.58 -33.84
C LEU A 91 -9.44 10.88 -32.69
N SER A 92 -10.42 10.05 -33.03
CA SER A 92 -10.85 8.98 -32.16
C SER A 92 -9.60 8.16 -31.93
N ASN A 93 -9.17 8.10 -30.67
CA ASN A 93 -8.03 7.35 -30.20
C ASN A 93 -7.96 6.01 -30.96
N PRO A 94 -6.89 5.68 -31.71
CA PRO A 94 -6.78 4.34 -32.26
C PRO A 94 -6.94 3.39 -31.08
N HIS A 95 -7.92 2.49 -31.14
CA HIS A 95 -8.03 1.42 -30.17
C HIS A 95 -6.71 0.64 -30.26
N THR A 96 -5.77 0.99 -29.39
CA THR A 96 -4.55 0.21 -29.16
C THR A 96 -5.06 -1.17 -28.77
N ILE A 97 -4.80 -2.17 -29.61
CA ILE A 97 -5.07 -3.57 -29.25
C ILE A 97 -4.44 -3.77 -27.87
N SER A 98 -5.28 -4.15 -26.91
CA SER A 98 -4.87 -4.24 -25.52
C SER A 98 -3.75 -5.26 -25.38
N ASP A 99 -2.75 -4.96 -24.54
CA ASP A 99 -1.53 -5.78 -24.36
C ASP A 99 -1.83 -7.22 -23.90
N ASP A 100 -3.07 -7.48 -23.49
CA ASP A 100 -3.64 -8.73 -22.98
C ASP A 100 -4.32 -9.63 -24.01
N TRP A 101 -4.35 -9.26 -25.30
CA TRP A 101 -5.10 -9.98 -26.36
C TRP A 101 -4.84 -11.50 -26.41
N TRP A 102 -3.64 -11.95 -26.04
CA TRP A 102 -3.21 -13.34 -26.13
C TRP A 102 -3.35 -14.12 -24.82
N TYR A 103 -3.66 -13.46 -23.70
CA TYR A 103 -3.63 -14.07 -22.36
C TYR A 103 -4.67 -15.19 -22.22
N GLU A 104 -5.88 -14.96 -22.72
CA GLU A 104 -6.96 -15.94 -22.68
C GLU A 104 -6.61 -17.17 -23.51
N ASP A 105 -6.13 -16.98 -24.73
CA ASP A 105 -5.79 -18.07 -25.65
C ASP A 105 -4.72 -19.00 -25.08
N VAL A 106 -3.59 -18.45 -24.62
CA VAL A 106 -2.52 -19.29 -24.07
C VAL A 106 -2.87 -19.90 -22.73
N SER A 107 -3.85 -19.33 -22.02
CA SER A 107 -4.34 -19.90 -20.78
C SER A 107 -5.15 -21.18 -20.96
N CYS A 108 -5.43 -21.63 -22.19
CA CYS A 108 -6.03 -22.93 -22.45
C CYS A 108 -5.01 -24.08 -22.36
N LEU A 109 -3.72 -23.77 -22.52
CA LEU A 109 -2.63 -24.74 -22.42
C LEU A 109 -2.47 -25.27 -21.00
N LYS A 110 -2.18 -26.57 -20.85
CA LYS A 110 -1.77 -27.13 -19.55
C LYS A 110 -0.41 -26.57 -19.14
N LEU A 111 -0.16 -26.57 -17.83
CA LEU A 111 1.03 -25.99 -17.22
C LEU A 111 2.36 -26.35 -17.92
N PRO A 112 2.64 -27.61 -18.32
CA PRO A 112 3.91 -27.93 -18.98
C PRO A 112 4.11 -27.21 -20.32
N MET A 113 3.05 -27.12 -21.15
CA MET A 113 3.12 -26.44 -22.45
C MET A 113 3.11 -24.92 -22.27
N TYR A 114 2.30 -24.42 -21.34
CA TYR A 114 2.28 -23.01 -20.97
C TYR A 114 3.65 -22.52 -20.50
N LYS A 115 4.31 -23.25 -19.57
CA LYS A 115 5.66 -22.95 -19.09
C LYS A 115 6.67 -22.84 -20.24
N ARG A 116 6.67 -23.82 -21.15
CA ARG A 116 7.60 -23.80 -22.30
C ARG A 116 7.33 -22.64 -23.25
N LEU A 117 6.06 -22.26 -23.44
CA LEU A 117 5.70 -21.09 -24.24
C LEU A 117 6.17 -19.80 -23.58
N ILE A 118 5.97 -19.64 -22.26
CA ILE A 118 6.44 -18.47 -21.50
C ILE A 118 7.96 -18.32 -21.60
N LEU A 119 8.72 -19.39 -21.39
CA LEU A 119 10.18 -19.38 -21.55
C LEU A 119 10.61 -19.05 -22.99
N ALA A 120 9.86 -19.53 -24.00
CA ALA A 120 10.16 -19.23 -25.40
C ALA A 120 9.91 -17.75 -25.75
N VAL A 121 8.82 -17.14 -25.28
CA VAL A 121 8.58 -15.70 -25.51
C VAL A 121 9.57 -14.84 -24.74
N GLU A 122 9.96 -15.23 -23.52
CA GLU A 122 10.98 -14.54 -22.73
C GLU A 122 12.34 -14.56 -23.44
N SER A 123 12.79 -15.74 -23.91
CA SER A 123 14.07 -15.89 -24.62
C SER A 123 14.18 -15.06 -25.90
N ARG A 124 13.03 -14.65 -26.46
CA ARG A 124 12.92 -13.83 -27.66
C ARG A 124 12.73 -12.33 -27.37
N GLY A 125 12.79 -11.93 -26.11
CA GLY A 125 12.75 -10.53 -25.69
C GLY A 125 11.34 -9.96 -25.50
N MET A 126 10.34 -10.81 -25.22
CA MET A 126 9.02 -10.32 -24.79
C MET A 126 9.17 -9.42 -23.56
N ARG A 127 8.41 -8.32 -23.55
CA ARG A 127 8.39 -7.39 -22.42
C ARG A 127 7.95 -8.11 -21.13
N PRO A 128 8.63 -7.85 -20.01
CA PRO A 128 8.35 -8.49 -18.72
C PRO A 128 6.94 -8.19 -18.21
N GLU A 129 6.38 -7.01 -18.52
CA GLU A 129 4.99 -6.67 -18.18
C GLU A 129 3.97 -7.57 -18.88
N ARG A 130 4.24 -7.97 -20.14
CA ARG A 130 3.35 -8.87 -20.89
C ARG A 130 3.44 -10.30 -20.38
N ILE A 131 4.64 -10.74 -20.00
CA ILE A 131 4.85 -12.05 -19.36
C ILE A 131 4.12 -12.09 -18.02
N SER A 132 4.35 -11.09 -17.16
CA SER A 132 3.69 -10.98 -15.86
C SER A 132 2.17 -10.91 -16.00
N GLY A 133 1.64 -10.13 -16.95
CA GLY A 133 0.20 -10.05 -17.21
C GLY A 133 -0.42 -11.41 -17.60
N SER A 134 0.25 -12.17 -18.47
CA SER A 134 -0.17 -13.53 -18.84
C SER A 134 -0.13 -14.48 -17.64
N LEU A 135 0.96 -14.46 -16.86
CA LEU A 135 1.10 -15.29 -15.66
C LEU A 135 0.03 -14.95 -14.60
N MET A 136 -0.26 -13.66 -14.40
CA MET A 136 -1.31 -13.20 -13.50
C MET A 136 -2.69 -13.66 -13.96
N TYR A 137 -2.95 -13.67 -15.27
CA TYR A 137 -4.19 -14.19 -15.84
C TYR A 137 -4.29 -15.70 -15.62
N TYR A 138 -3.24 -16.45 -15.95
CA TYR A 138 -3.16 -17.91 -15.75
C TYR A 138 -3.37 -18.29 -14.29
N ALA A 139 -2.69 -17.62 -13.38
CA ALA A 139 -2.81 -17.83 -11.94
C ALA A 139 -4.25 -17.60 -11.45
N LYS A 140 -4.90 -16.51 -11.87
CA LYS A 140 -6.30 -16.22 -11.49
C LYS A 140 -7.28 -17.27 -12.02
N LYS A 141 -7.04 -17.82 -13.21
CA LYS A 141 -7.88 -18.84 -13.84
C LYS A 141 -7.79 -20.18 -13.11
N TYR A 142 -6.58 -20.59 -12.72
CA TYR A 142 -6.33 -21.93 -12.19
C TYR A 142 -6.09 -22.01 -10.67
N LEU A 143 -5.88 -20.90 -9.97
CA LEU A 143 -5.78 -20.83 -8.51
C LEU A 143 -7.04 -20.15 -7.93
N PRO A 144 -8.04 -20.92 -7.45
CA PRO A 144 -9.31 -20.37 -6.95
C PRO A 144 -9.15 -19.36 -5.82
N LEU A 145 -8.08 -19.51 -5.03
CA LEU A 145 -7.75 -18.66 -3.89
C LEU A 145 -7.32 -17.24 -4.28
N MET A 146 -6.89 -17.02 -5.54
CA MET A 146 -6.53 -15.69 -6.03
C MET A 146 -7.75 -14.83 -6.43
N GLY A 147 -8.90 -15.47 -6.70
CA GLY A 147 -10.14 -14.81 -7.11
C GLY A 147 -11.04 -14.36 -5.96
N ARG A 148 -10.81 -14.83 -4.72
CA ARG A 148 -11.61 -14.42 -3.55
C ARG A 148 -11.22 -13.01 -3.10
N GLN A 149 -12.08 -12.03 -3.39
CA GLN A 149 -12.01 -10.73 -2.73
C GLN A 149 -12.33 -10.91 -1.24
N SER A 150 -11.36 -10.55 -0.40
CA SER A 150 -11.48 -9.98 0.96
C SER A 150 -12.86 -10.07 1.62
N SER A 151 -13.21 -11.23 2.16
CA SER A 151 -14.07 -11.32 3.34
C SER A 151 -13.70 -12.58 4.10
N PHE A 152 -12.83 -12.42 5.11
CA PHE A 152 -12.65 -13.41 6.17
C PHE A 152 -13.80 -13.40 7.19
N GLN A 153 -14.96 -12.82 6.83
CA GLN A 153 -16.20 -13.01 7.57
C GLN A 153 -17.12 -13.96 6.81
N ASN A 154 -17.56 -14.97 7.55
CA ASN A 154 -18.51 -16.03 7.23
C ASN A 154 -17.96 -17.26 6.48
N GLY A 155 -17.72 -18.31 7.27
CA GLY A 155 -17.75 -19.69 6.80
C GLY A 155 -19.08 -19.99 6.10
N ASN A 156 -19.00 -20.80 5.06
CA ASN A 156 -20.10 -21.26 4.21
C ASN A 156 -20.75 -20.19 3.34
N ARG A 157 -20.22 -19.96 2.13
CA ARG A 157 -20.97 -20.04 0.86
C ARG A 157 -20.03 -20.43 -0.29
N ALA A 158 -20.27 -21.59 -0.87
CA ALA A 158 -19.87 -21.89 -2.23
C ALA A 158 -20.80 -21.10 -3.18
N ALA A 159 -20.23 -20.36 -4.11
CA ALA A 159 -20.90 -19.89 -5.32
C ALA A 159 -19.82 -19.83 -6.41
N ALA A 160 -19.82 -20.79 -7.32
CA ALA A 160 -20.55 -20.75 -8.60
C ALA A 160 -19.83 -19.84 -9.60
N GLY A 161 -18.98 -20.44 -10.44
CA GLY A 161 -18.32 -19.73 -11.55
C GLY A 161 -17.04 -20.34 -12.12
N SER A 162 -16.44 -21.38 -11.53
CA SER A 162 -15.31 -22.07 -12.16
C SER A 162 -15.74 -23.42 -12.72
N THR A 163 -15.71 -23.53 -14.06
CA THR A 163 -15.99 -24.74 -14.84
C THR A 163 -14.80 -25.71 -14.87
N VAL A 164 -13.69 -25.40 -14.20
CA VAL A 164 -12.52 -26.26 -14.12
C VAL A 164 -12.67 -27.17 -12.90
N SER A 165 -12.58 -28.50 -13.12
CA SER A 165 -12.48 -29.50 -12.06
C SER A 165 -11.46 -29.03 -11.02
N ALA A 166 -11.88 -28.91 -9.75
CA ALA A 166 -11.01 -28.39 -8.70
C ALA A 166 -9.72 -29.24 -8.63
N LEU A 167 -8.59 -28.64 -9.03
CA LEU A 167 -7.26 -29.22 -8.89
C LEU A 167 -7.04 -29.63 -7.43
N SER A 168 -6.31 -30.72 -7.18
CA SER A 168 -5.94 -31.12 -5.83
C SER A 168 -5.05 -30.04 -5.19
N ASP A 169 -5.04 -29.94 -3.86
CA ASP A 169 -4.18 -28.96 -3.17
C ASP A 169 -2.69 -29.13 -3.53
N ALA A 170 -2.26 -30.37 -3.80
CA ALA A 170 -0.90 -30.66 -4.27
C ALA A 170 -0.65 -30.12 -5.69
N ASP A 171 -1.61 -30.26 -6.60
CA ASP A 171 -1.49 -29.72 -7.96
C ASP A 171 -1.54 -28.20 -7.97
N GLN A 172 -2.38 -27.59 -7.11
CA GLN A 172 -2.42 -26.14 -6.92
C GLN A 172 -1.11 -25.61 -6.36
N ARG A 173 -0.49 -26.32 -5.41
CA ARG A 173 0.82 -25.98 -4.87
C ARG A 173 1.89 -26.03 -5.96
N ASN A 174 1.97 -27.12 -6.71
CA ASN A 174 2.95 -27.26 -7.79
C ASN A 174 2.77 -26.16 -8.84
N LEU A 175 1.53 -25.89 -9.24
CA LEU A 175 1.19 -24.79 -10.13
C LEU A 175 1.65 -23.43 -9.60
N LEU A 176 1.40 -23.14 -8.33
CA LEU A 176 1.81 -21.89 -7.70
C LEU A 176 3.33 -21.74 -7.71
N GLU A 177 4.07 -22.78 -7.33
CA GLU A 177 5.53 -22.75 -7.28
C GLU A 177 6.12 -22.51 -8.67
N GLU A 178 5.59 -23.21 -9.69
CA GLU A 178 5.97 -23.02 -11.09
C GLU A 178 5.67 -21.61 -11.61
N ILE A 179 4.52 -21.02 -11.25
CA ILE A 179 4.20 -19.63 -11.60
C ILE A 179 5.21 -18.67 -10.93
N VAL A 180 5.55 -18.90 -9.66
CA VAL A 180 6.51 -18.05 -8.93
C VAL A 180 7.90 -18.11 -9.55
N GLU A 181 8.33 -19.28 -10.04
CA GLU A 181 9.60 -19.43 -10.76
C GLU A 181 9.61 -18.68 -12.11
N LEU A 182 8.45 -18.54 -12.77
CA LEU A 182 8.33 -17.84 -14.05
C LEU A 182 8.10 -16.33 -13.92
N LEU A 183 7.79 -15.83 -12.72
CA LEU A 183 7.52 -14.40 -12.52
C LEU A 183 8.80 -13.56 -12.72
N PRO A 184 8.72 -12.44 -13.46
CA PRO A 184 9.85 -11.53 -13.59
C PRO A 184 10.24 -10.91 -12.23
N ASP A 185 11.54 -10.94 -11.91
CA ASP A 185 12.10 -10.37 -10.67
C ASP A 185 12.18 -8.83 -10.65
N GLN A 186 11.77 -8.18 -11.73
CA GLN A 186 11.92 -6.74 -11.92
C GLN A 186 10.87 -5.94 -11.14
N LYS A 187 11.33 -4.90 -10.46
CA LYS A 187 10.46 -4.04 -9.64
C LYS A 187 9.37 -3.40 -10.50
N GLY A 188 8.12 -3.43 -10.02
CA GLY A 188 6.99 -2.72 -10.63
C GLY A 188 6.34 -3.43 -11.81
N VAL A 189 6.92 -4.54 -12.28
CA VAL A 189 6.34 -5.37 -13.34
C VAL A 189 5.12 -6.14 -12.83
N THR A 190 5.26 -6.76 -11.66
CA THR A 190 4.18 -7.52 -11.01
C THR A 190 3.63 -6.72 -9.84
N SER A 191 2.32 -6.46 -9.79
CA SER A 191 1.73 -5.62 -8.72
C SER A 191 1.95 -6.21 -7.32
N ALA A 192 2.28 -5.36 -6.33
CA ALA A 192 2.46 -5.77 -4.93
C ALA A 192 1.23 -6.52 -4.37
N LYS A 193 0.03 -6.07 -4.74
CA LYS A 193 -1.25 -6.71 -4.39
C LYS A 193 -1.36 -8.15 -4.89
N PHE A 194 -0.91 -8.42 -6.12
CA PHE A 194 -0.91 -9.77 -6.66
C PHE A 194 0.09 -10.67 -5.92
N LEU A 195 1.31 -10.18 -5.68
CA LEU A 195 2.33 -10.93 -4.95
C LEU A 195 1.90 -11.23 -3.51
N LEU A 196 1.33 -10.28 -2.79
CA LEU A 196 0.82 -10.49 -1.42
C LEU A 196 -0.31 -11.53 -1.39
N ARG A 197 -1.20 -11.54 -2.39
CA ARG A 197 -2.21 -12.59 -2.54
C ARG A 197 -1.61 -13.95 -2.86
N LEU A 198 -0.58 -13.98 -3.71
CA LEU A 198 0.12 -15.20 -4.07
C LEU A 198 0.86 -15.77 -2.85
N LEU A 199 1.50 -14.91 -2.04
CA LEU A 199 2.12 -15.28 -0.77
C LEU A 199 1.11 -15.87 0.22
N ARG A 200 -0.03 -15.20 0.43
CA ARG A 200 -1.13 -15.74 1.26
C ARG A 200 -1.58 -17.12 0.77
N THR A 201 -1.72 -17.29 -0.54
CA THR A 201 -2.10 -18.56 -1.16
C THR A 201 -1.02 -19.63 -0.97
N SER A 202 0.25 -19.27 -1.11
CA SER A 202 1.40 -20.16 -0.90
C SER A 202 1.48 -20.68 0.54
N MET A 203 1.15 -19.83 1.51
CA MET A 203 1.09 -20.20 2.92
C MET A 203 -0.04 -21.18 3.21
N LEU A 204 -1.21 -20.96 2.61
CA LEU A 204 -2.37 -21.85 2.76
C LEU A 204 -2.14 -23.22 2.10
N LEU A 205 -1.46 -23.25 0.95
CA LEU A 205 -1.12 -24.48 0.23
C LEU A 205 0.16 -25.17 0.75
N HIS A 206 0.80 -24.61 1.79
CA HIS A 206 2.08 -25.10 2.32
C HIS A 206 3.14 -25.29 1.21
N ALA A 207 3.32 -24.26 0.39
CA ALA A 207 4.38 -24.20 -0.62
C ALA A 207 5.77 -24.27 0.00
N SER A 208 6.76 -24.62 -0.83
CA SER A 208 8.17 -24.71 -0.45
C SER A 208 8.68 -23.41 0.21
N PRO A 209 9.59 -23.51 1.21
CA PRO A 209 10.12 -22.33 1.89
C PRO A 209 10.85 -21.38 0.92
N SER A 210 11.53 -21.91 -0.10
CA SER A 210 12.17 -21.14 -1.16
C SER A 210 11.18 -20.33 -1.99
N CYS A 211 10.01 -20.90 -2.32
CA CYS A 211 8.95 -20.18 -3.02
C CYS A 211 8.44 -18.99 -2.19
N ARG A 212 8.21 -19.20 -0.89
CA ARG A 212 7.77 -18.15 0.04
C ARG A 212 8.81 -17.06 0.20
N GLU A 213 10.08 -17.43 0.37
CA GLU A 213 11.19 -16.48 0.48
C GLU A 213 11.34 -15.65 -0.81
N ASN A 214 11.20 -16.25 -1.99
CA ASN A 214 11.24 -15.51 -3.25
C ASN A 214 10.10 -14.49 -3.34
N LEU A 215 8.88 -14.87 -2.94
CA LEU A 215 7.75 -13.94 -2.86
C LEU A 215 7.99 -12.81 -1.84
N GLU A 216 8.47 -13.13 -0.64
CA GLU A 216 8.80 -12.15 0.39
C GLU A 216 9.85 -11.14 -0.11
N LYS A 217 10.88 -11.62 -0.84
CA LYS A 217 11.90 -10.79 -1.50
C LYS A 217 11.32 -9.88 -2.58
N GLN A 218 10.50 -10.42 -3.50
CA GLN A 218 9.88 -9.64 -4.57
C GLN A 218 8.89 -8.59 -4.01
N ILE A 219 8.16 -8.91 -2.94
CA ILE A 219 7.29 -7.95 -2.24
C ILE A 219 8.15 -6.88 -1.56
N GLY A 220 9.22 -7.27 -0.86
CA GLY A 220 10.15 -6.35 -0.21
C GLY A 220 10.72 -5.31 -1.19
N ALA A 221 11.06 -5.71 -2.41
CA ALA A 221 11.58 -4.77 -3.43
C ALA A 221 10.60 -3.64 -3.81
N GLN A 222 9.30 -3.80 -3.59
CA GLN A 222 8.25 -2.84 -3.93
C GLN A 222 7.25 -2.59 -2.80
N LEU A 223 7.69 -2.75 -1.55
CA LEU A 223 6.86 -2.52 -0.38
C LEU A 223 6.26 -1.11 -0.33
N ASP A 224 6.95 -0.13 -0.93
CA ASP A 224 6.50 1.25 -1.11
C ASP A 224 5.22 1.41 -1.94
N GLN A 225 4.80 0.38 -2.68
CA GLN A 225 3.58 0.33 -3.49
C GLN A 225 2.48 -0.52 -2.85
N ALA A 226 2.73 -1.11 -1.68
CA ALA A 226 1.77 -1.95 -0.99
C ALA A 226 0.72 -1.10 -0.24
N VAL A 227 -0.47 -1.67 -0.10
CA VAL A 227 -1.55 -1.10 0.71
C VAL A 227 -1.65 -1.91 2.01
N LEU A 228 -1.95 -1.23 3.10
CA LEU A 228 -2.06 -1.81 4.45
C LEU A 228 -2.94 -3.07 4.49
N GLU A 229 -4.13 -3.03 3.89
CA GLU A 229 -5.07 -4.15 3.86
C GLU A 229 -4.49 -5.43 3.23
N ASP A 230 -3.63 -5.28 2.22
CA ASP A 230 -2.99 -6.39 1.53
C ASP A 230 -1.80 -6.96 2.32
N LEU A 231 -1.24 -6.19 3.28
CA LEU A 231 -0.14 -6.61 4.16
C LEU A 231 -0.63 -7.39 5.41
N LEU A 232 -1.91 -7.30 5.75
CA LEU A 232 -2.53 -8.03 6.86
C LEU A 232 -2.65 -9.53 6.52
N ILE A 233 -1.55 -10.27 6.64
CA ILE A 233 -1.50 -11.72 6.36
C ILE A 233 -1.97 -12.46 7.61
N PRO A 234 -3.08 -13.22 7.55
CA PRO A 234 -3.56 -13.98 8.70
C PRO A 234 -2.54 -15.02 9.14
N ASN A 235 -2.51 -15.33 10.44
CA ASN A 235 -1.73 -16.46 10.92
C ASN A 235 -2.50 -17.77 10.68
N LEU A 236 -1.90 -18.71 9.97
CA LEU A 236 -2.50 -20.03 9.67
C LEU A 236 -1.97 -21.14 10.59
N GLY A 237 -1.04 -20.83 11.48
CA GLY A 237 -0.45 -21.81 12.40
C GLY A 237 -1.36 -22.12 13.59
N TYR A 238 -1.62 -23.40 13.86
CA TYR A 238 -2.43 -23.86 15.00
C TYR A 238 -1.85 -23.50 16.39
N SER A 239 -0.59 -23.09 16.46
CA SER A 239 0.14 -22.84 17.72
C SER A 239 0.46 -21.37 17.99
N VAL A 240 0.08 -20.45 17.10
CA VAL A 240 0.39 -19.03 17.24
C VAL A 240 -0.89 -18.28 17.56
N GLU A 241 -0.90 -17.59 18.70
CA GLU A 241 -2.09 -16.93 19.23
C GLU A 241 -2.36 -15.56 18.58
N THR A 242 -1.42 -15.04 17.78
CA THR A 242 -1.60 -13.75 17.09
C THR A 242 -2.51 -13.91 15.87
N LEU A 243 -3.34 -12.89 15.61
CA LEU A 243 -4.26 -12.88 14.48
C LEU A 243 -3.54 -12.82 13.12
N TYR A 244 -2.41 -12.11 13.08
CA TYR A 244 -1.62 -11.89 11.88
C TYR A 244 -0.21 -12.50 12.00
N ASP A 245 0.38 -12.86 10.85
CA ASP A 245 1.76 -13.33 10.74
C ASP A 245 2.71 -12.12 10.66
N ILE A 246 3.13 -11.67 11.84
CA ILE A 246 4.04 -10.52 12.01
C ILE A 246 5.46 -10.88 11.55
N ASP A 247 5.86 -12.16 11.68
CA ASP A 247 7.20 -12.61 11.29
C ASP A 247 7.35 -12.57 9.76
N CYS A 248 6.27 -12.83 9.02
CA CYS A 248 6.22 -12.65 7.57
C CYS A 248 6.43 -11.18 7.17
N VAL A 249 5.74 -10.25 7.83
CA VAL A 249 5.90 -8.81 7.55
C VAL A 249 7.29 -8.32 7.92
N GLN A 250 7.87 -8.83 9.01
CA GLN A 250 9.26 -8.56 9.38
C GLN A 250 10.22 -8.99 8.25
N ARG A 251 10.11 -10.21 7.71
CA ARG A 251 10.99 -10.67 6.62
C ARG A 251 10.84 -9.84 5.34
N ILE A 252 9.61 -9.47 4.98
CA ILE A 252 9.33 -8.58 3.84
C ILE A 252 10.02 -7.21 4.05
N LEU A 253 9.91 -6.66 5.25
CA LEU A 253 10.53 -5.38 5.59
C LEU A 253 12.07 -5.47 5.58
N ASP A 254 12.64 -6.56 6.10
CA ASP A 254 14.08 -6.80 6.07
C ASP A 254 14.59 -6.84 4.61
N HIS A 255 13.86 -7.49 3.69
CA HIS A 255 14.19 -7.46 2.26
C HIS A 255 14.11 -6.07 1.65
N PHE A 256 13.10 -5.26 2.01
CA PHE A 256 13.02 -3.86 1.56
C PHE A 256 14.26 -3.07 2.01
N MET A 257 14.67 -3.22 3.26
CA MET A 257 15.84 -2.52 3.80
C MET A 257 17.16 -2.96 3.15
N LEU A 258 17.29 -4.24 2.78
CA LEU A 258 18.45 -4.73 2.02
C LEU A 258 18.52 -4.09 0.63
N VAL A 259 17.40 -4.07 -0.09
CA VAL A 259 17.34 -3.51 -1.46
C VAL A 259 17.61 -1.99 -1.47
N ASP A 260 17.08 -1.24 -0.51
CA ASP A 260 17.30 0.21 -0.46
C ASP A 260 18.75 0.59 -0.10
N ARG A 261 19.43 -0.24 0.70
CA ARG A 261 20.86 -0.06 1.01
C ARG A 261 21.75 -0.29 -0.21
N ASP A 262 21.49 -1.34 -0.99
CA ASP A 262 22.27 -1.65 -2.20
C ASP A 262 22.20 -0.51 -3.24
N VAL A 263 21.03 0.14 -3.37
CA VAL A 263 20.84 1.30 -4.25
C VAL A 263 21.64 2.51 -3.77
N THR A 264 21.68 2.74 -2.46
CA THR A 264 22.38 3.88 -1.84
C THR A 264 23.90 3.70 -1.89
N ASP A 265 24.42 2.50 -1.64
CA ASP A 265 25.86 2.21 -1.68
C ASP A 265 26.41 2.21 -3.13
N SER A 266 25.61 1.78 -4.11
CA SER A 266 26.00 1.81 -5.53
C SER A 266 26.08 3.22 -6.13
N THR A 267 25.40 4.21 -5.52
CA THR A 267 25.36 5.59 -6.01
C THR A 267 26.38 6.52 -5.35
N ASN A 268 27.05 6.07 -4.29
CA ASN A 268 28.06 6.84 -3.55
C ASN A 268 29.40 7.05 -4.29
N CYS A 269 29.53 6.66 -5.56
CA CYS A 269 30.80 6.72 -6.30
C CYS A 269 31.01 7.89 -7.27
N ILE A 270 30.05 8.78 -7.55
CA ILE A 270 30.31 9.94 -8.44
C ILE A 270 29.50 11.15 -7.98
N VAL A 271 30.18 12.21 -7.52
CA VAL A 271 29.58 13.51 -7.20
C VAL A 271 29.11 14.16 -8.52
N ASP A 272 27.81 14.15 -8.80
CA ASP A 272 27.23 14.94 -9.90
C ASP A 272 25.79 15.37 -9.57
N GLU A 273 25.38 16.56 -10.03
CA GLU A 273 24.16 17.30 -9.65
C GLU A 273 22.83 16.56 -9.96
N ALA A 274 22.88 15.44 -10.69
CA ALA A 274 21.75 14.53 -10.92
C ALA A 274 21.35 13.69 -9.68
N GLN A 275 22.18 13.64 -8.63
CA GLN A 275 21.92 12.86 -7.41
C GLN A 275 20.78 13.38 -6.53
N LEU A 276 20.42 14.67 -6.64
CA LEU A 276 19.32 15.25 -5.86
C LEU A 276 17.96 14.61 -6.20
N MET A 277 17.78 14.16 -7.45
CA MET A 277 16.53 13.53 -7.87
C MET A 277 16.44 12.07 -7.39
N VAL A 278 17.53 11.30 -7.46
CA VAL A 278 17.58 9.88 -6.99
C VAL A 278 17.46 9.78 -5.47
N GLY A 279 18.11 10.68 -4.71
CA GLY A 279 17.96 10.75 -3.26
C GLY A 279 16.53 11.09 -2.82
N SER A 280 15.83 11.94 -3.58
CA SER A 280 14.42 12.28 -3.28
C SER A 280 13.46 11.10 -3.51
N HIS A 281 13.70 10.28 -4.53
CA HIS A 281 12.89 9.08 -4.79
C HIS A 281 13.10 8.00 -3.73
N SER A 282 14.34 7.72 -3.30
CA SER A 282 14.59 6.77 -2.20
C SER A 282 14.00 7.27 -0.88
N LEU A 283 14.16 8.55 -0.54
CA LEU A 283 13.56 9.13 0.67
C LEU A 283 12.03 9.05 0.66
N THR A 284 11.40 9.33 -0.50
CA THR A 284 9.94 9.23 -0.66
C THR A 284 9.47 7.78 -0.44
N ARG A 285 10.15 6.80 -1.03
CA ARG A 285 9.83 5.37 -0.83
C ARG A 285 9.98 4.95 0.62
N MET A 286 11.10 5.32 1.25
CA MET A 286 11.38 5.03 2.64
C MET A 286 10.32 5.64 3.56
N THR A 287 9.86 6.86 3.28
CA THR A 287 8.76 7.51 4.01
C THR A 287 7.42 6.79 3.80
N MET A 288 7.12 6.33 2.58
CA MET A 288 5.91 5.54 2.30
C MET A 288 5.91 4.22 3.07
N VAL A 289 7.06 3.53 3.14
CA VAL A 289 7.19 2.29 3.92
C VAL A 289 7.11 2.56 5.42
N ALA A 290 7.71 3.64 5.94
CA ALA A 290 7.58 4.02 7.34
C ALA A 290 6.11 4.23 7.73
N ASN A 291 5.35 4.96 6.91
CA ASN A 291 3.92 5.17 7.12
C ASN A 291 3.11 3.86 7.04
N LEU A 292 3.47 2.97 6.11
CA LEU A 292 2.83 1.65 5.98
C LEU A 292 3.09 0.79 7.23
N VAL A 293 4.32 0.76 7.74
CA VAL A 293 4.70 0.00 8.93
C VAL A 293 4.06 0.58 10.19
N ASP A 294 4.04 1.90 10.35
CA ASP A 294 3.36 2.56 11.47
C ASP A 294 1.83 2.29 11.42
N GLY A 295 1.24 2.27 10.22
CA GLY A 295 -0.14 1.84 9.99
C GLY A 295 -0.37 0.37 10.36
N TYR A 296 0.52 -0.52 9.95
CA TYR A 296 0.47 -1.95 10.29
C TYR A 296 0.59 -2.18 11.79
N LEU A 297 1.55 -1.52 12.45
CA LEU A 297 1.71 -1.57 13.90
C LEU A 297 0.44 -1.12 14.63
N ALA A 298 -0.24 -0.07 14.14
CA ALA A 298 -1.50 0.38 14.71
C ALA A 298 -2.63 -0.65 14.54
N GLU A 299 -2.67 -1.40 13.44
CA GLU A 299 -3.67 -2.45 13.18
C GLU A 299 -3.42 -3.72 14.02
N VAL A 300 -2.17 -4.09 14.27
CA VAL A 300 -1.83 -5.28 15.08
C VAL A 300 -1.75 -4.97 16.58
N ALA A 301 -1.58 -3.70 16.97
CA ALA A 301 -1.47 -3.27 18.35
C ALA A 301 -2.63 -3.67 19.29
N PRO A 302 -3.89 -3.79 18.85
CA PRO A 302 -4.99 -4.27 19.69
C PRO A 302 -4.92 -5.76 20.06
N ASP A 303 -4.10 -6.55 19.36
CA ASP A 303 -3.95 -7.98 19.61
C ASP A 303 -3.22 -8.21 20.94
N VAL A 304 -3.92 -8.76 21.93
CA VAL A 304 -3.40 -9.02 23.29
C VAL A 304 -2.26 -10.05 23.31
N ASN A 305 -2.12 -10.84 22.24
CA ASN A 305 -1.07 -11.84 22.12
C ASN A 305 0.20 -11.25 21.47
N LEU A 306 0.16 -10.00 21.03
CA LEU A 306 1.31 -9.30 20.49
C LEU A 306 2.33 -8.97 21.59
N LYS A 307 3.43 -9.71 21.59
CA LYS A 307 4.54 -9.47 22.51
C LYS A 307 5.25 -8.15 22.21
N LEU A 308 5.63 -7.44 23.28
CA LEU A 308 6.36 -6.17 23.23
C LEU A 308 7.61 -6.24 22.34
N GLN A 309 8.38 -7.33 22.45
CA GLN A 309 9.61 -7.51 21.69
C GLN A 309 9.36 -7.52 20.17
N LYS A 310 8.27 -8.14 19.70
CA LYS A 310 7.91 -8.18 18.27
C LYS A 310 7.45 -6.81 17.77
N PHE A 311 6.69 -6.07 18.58
CA PHE A 311 6.31 -4.69 18.26
C PHE A 311 7.57 -3.82 18.10
N GLN A 312 8.48 -3.89 19.08
CA GLN A 312 9.71 -3.10 19.07
C GLN A 312 10.64 -3.47 17.94
N SER A 313 10.83 -4.77 17.67
CA SER A 313 11.71 -5.22 16.59
C SER A 313 11.26 -4.65 15.25
N LEU A 314 9.95 -4.71 14.96
CA LEU A 314 9.41 -4.23 13.70
C LEU A 314 9.50 -2.70 13.57
N ALA A 315 9.17 -1.97 14.64
CA ALA A 315 9.27 -0.51 14.66
C ALA A 315 10.70 0.01 14.50
N ALA A 316 11.68 -0.70 15.07
CA ALA A 316 13.09 -0.31 15.10
C ALA A 316 13.83 -0.55 13.77
N VAL A 317 13.26 -1.32 12.84
CA VAL A 317 13.84 -1.50 11.48
C VAL A 317 13.84 -0.18 10.71
N ILE A 318 12.81 0.65 10.91
CA ILE A 318 12.64 1.91 10.20
C ILE A 318 13.54 2.99 10.83
N PRO A 319 14.45 3.61 10.07
CA PRO A 319 15.37 4.61 10.60
C PRO A 319 14.67 5.95 10.90
N ASP A 320 15.24 6.74 11.81
CA ASP A 320 14.63 7.99 12.27
C ASP A 320 14.33 8.99 11.15
N TYR A 321 15.19 9.08 10.12
CA TYR A 321 15.00 10.03 9.01
C TYR A 321 13.79 9.68 8.12
N ALA A 322 13.34 8.42 8.14
CA ALA A 322 12.21 7.94 7.34
C ALA A 322 10.86 8.50 7.83
N ARG A 323 10.80 8.98 9.08
CA ARG A 323 9.61 9.58 9.68
C ARG A 323 9.77 11.10 9.74
N PRO A 324 9.10 11.86 8.84
CA PRO A 324 8.99 13.30 8.98
C PRO A 324 8.21 13.69 10.24
N LEU A 325 7.15 12.94 10.53
CA LEU A 325 6.32 13.05 11.72
C LEU A 325 6.20 11.69 12.40
N ASP A 326 6.20 11.70 13.73
CA ASP A 326 6.11 10.47 14.55
C ASP A 326 4.68 10.18 15.02
N ASP A 327 3.69 10.85 14.46
CA ASP A 327 2.27 10.68 14.81
C ASP A 327 1.78 9.24 14.58
N GLY A 328 2.24 8.61 13.50
CA GLY A 328 1.89 7.23 13.14
C GLY A 328 2.35 6.23 14.20
N ILE A 329 3.66 6.23 14.50
CA ILE A 329 4.25 5.37 15.53
C ILE A 329 3.70 5.69 16.93
N TYR A 330 3.48 6.97 17.25
CA TYR A 330 2.84 7.36 18.51
C TYR A 330 1.42 6.77 18.63
N ARG A 331 0.60 6.86 17.57
CA ARG A 331 -0.75 6.27 17.54
C ARG A 331 -0.70 4.76 17.74
N ALA A 332 0.23 4.07 17.09
CA ALA A 332 0.40 2.62 17.26
C ALA A 332 0.75 2.25 18.71
N ILE A 333 1.68 2.98 19.33
CA ILE A 333 2.07 2.78 20.73
C ILE A 333 0.91 3.09 21.67
N ASP A 334 0.16 4.16 21.41
CA ASP A 334 -1.02 4.50 22.21
C ASP A 334 -2.05 3.37 22.21
N ILE A 335 -2.38 2.83 21.02
CA ILE A 335 -3.28 1.69 20.89
C ILE A 335 -2.72 0.46 21.62
N TYR A 336 -1.41 0.20 21.50
CA TYR A 336 -0.76 -0.93 22.14
C TYR A 336 -0.85 -0.83 23.68
N LEU A 337 -0.51 0.32 24.24
CA LEU A 337 -0.63 0.59 25.69
C LEU A 337 -2.08 0.48 26.18
N LYS A 338 -3.07 0.81 25.34
CA LYS A 338 -4.49 0.64 25.66
C LYS A 338 -4.88 -0.83 25.78
N ALA A 339 -4.40 -1.66 24.84
CA ALA A 339 -4.73 -3.08 24.78
C ALA A 339 -3.92 -3.93 25.78
N HIS A 340 -2.78 -3.41 26.26
CA HIS A 340 -1.84 -4.11 27.13
C HIS A 340 -1.65 -3.43 28.50
N PRO A 341 -2.71 -3.32 29.34
CA PRO A 341 -2.63 -2.64 30.63
C PRO A 341 -1.68 -3.29 31.65
N TRP A 342 -1.31 -4.56 31.45
CA TRP A 342 -0.40 -5.32 32.31
C TRP A 342 1.09 -5.00 32.11
N LEU A 343 1.45 -4.15 31.13
CA LEU A 343 2.84 -3.73 30.93
C LEU A 343 3.35 -2.96 32.16
N THR A 344 4.55 -3.33 32.59
CA THR A 344 5.28 -2.65 33.66
C THR A 344 5.69 -1.24 33.25
N ASP A 345 5.94 -0.36 34.22
CA ASP A 345 6.41 1.01 33.93
C ASP A 345 7.70 1.01 33.10
N SER A 346 8.60 0.06 33.36
CA SER A 346 9.83 -0.11 32.57
C SER A 346 9.54 -0.46 31.11
N GLU A 347 8.60 -1.36 30.84
CA GLU A 347 8.21 -1.74 29.47
C GLU A 347 7.53 -0.59 28.73
N ARG A 348 6.71 0.19 29.44
CA ARG A 348 6.10 1.43 28.90
C ARG A 348 7.16 2.45 28.54
N GLU A 349 8.19 2.61 29.36
CA GLU A 349 9.35 3.45 29.01
C GLU A 349 10.09 2.90 27.78
N LEU A 350 10.35 1.59 27.71
CA LEU A 350 11.07 0.98 26.60
C LEU A 350 10.36 1.23 25.26
N ILE A 351 9.04 1.02 25.19
CA ILE A 351 8.27 1.21 23.95
C ILE A 351 8.15 2.69 23.57
N CYS A 352 8.00 3.58 24.55
CA CYS A 352 7.87 5.02 24.29
C CYS A 352 9.15 5.66 23.75
N ARG A 353 10.32 5.04 23.93
CA ARG A 353 11.59 5.53 23.34
C ARG A 353 11.62 5.48 21.81
N LEU A 354 10.70 4.75 21.18
CA LEU A 354 10.56 4.71 19.73
C LEU A 354 9.97 6.01 19.16
N VAL A 355 9.42 6.89 20.00
CA VAL A 355 8.82 8.17 19.59
C VAL A 355 9.81 9.30 19.84
N ASN A 356 10.12 10.05 18.79
CA ASN A 356 10.78 11.33 18.89
C ASN A 356 9.75 12.45 19.12
N CYS A 357 9.63 12.91 20.37
CA CYS A 357 8.69 13.98 20.74
C CYS A 357 8.89 15.29 19.97
N GLN A 358 10.06 15.53 19.37
CA GLN A 358 10.31 16.71 18.52
C GLN A 358 9.57 16.66 17.19
N LYS A 359 9.17 15.46 16.75
CA LYS A 359 8.52 15.18 15.47
C LYS A 359 7.03 14.94 15.58
N LEU A 360 6.46 15.10 16.78
CA LEU A 360 5.01 15.03 16.96
C LEU A 360 4.35 16.28 16.40
N SER A 361 3.19 16.14 15.77
CA SER A 361 2.33 17.29 15.46
C SER A 361 1.74 17.92 16.72
N LEU A 362 1.17 19.12 16.60
CA LEU A 362 0.47 19.77 17.71
C LEU A 362 -0.69 18.89 18.24
N GLU A 363 -1.41 18.22 17.35
CA GLU A 363 -2.51 17.32 17.72
C GLU A 363 -2.01 16.10 18.50
N ALA A 364 -0.93 15.46 18.01
CA ALA A 364 -0.33 14.33 18.70
C ALA A 364 0.29 14.72 20.05
N SER A 365 0.99 15.86 20.10
CA SER A 365 1.58 16.41 21.34
C SER A 365 0.50 16.72 22.39
N THR A 366 -0.62 17.32 21.99
CA THR A 366 -1.72 17.64 22.93
C THR A 366 -2.40 16.38 23.46
N HIS A 367 -2.61 15.38 22.59
CA HIS A 367 -3.09 14.07 23.03
C HIS A 367 -2.10 13.41 24.01
N ALA A 368 -0.81 13.41 23.69
CA ALA A 368 0.24 12.83 24.54
C ALA A 368 0.34 13.51 25.91
N ALA A 369 0.20 14.84 25.96
CA ALA A 369 0.22 15.59 27.21
C ALA A 369 -0.93 15.22 28.18
N GLN A 370 -2.05 14.71 27.64
CA GLN A 370 -3.25 14.32 28.41
C GLN A 370 -3.33 12.81 28.65
N ASN A 371 -2.41 12.02 28.11
CA ASN A 371 -2.50 10.57 28.12
C ASN A 371 -1.88 9.98 29.40
N GLU A 372 -2.74 9.59 30.33
CA GLU A 372 -2.35 9.00 31.63
C GLU A 372 -1.61 7.65 31.52
N ARG A 373 -1.63 7.01 30.34
CA ARG A 373 -0.95 5.72 30.10
C ARG A 373 0.53 5.89 29.81
N LEU A 374 0.98 7.11 29.46
CA LEU A 374 2.36 7.40 29.13
C LEU A 374 3.20 7.62 30.39
N PRO A 375 4.50 7.23 30.39
CA PRO A 375 5.41 7.58 31.48
C PRO A 375 5.51 9.10 31.65
N LEU A 376 5.56 9.57 32.90
CA LEU A 376 5.67 11.01 33.23
C LEU A 376 6.86 11.68 32.53
N ARG A 377 7.97 10.96 32.37
CA ARG A 377 9.16 11.45 31.66
C ARG A 377 8.85 11.84 30.22
N LEU A 378 8.03 11.05 29.52
CA LEU A 378 7.64 11.31 28.14
C LEU A 378 6.72 12.53 28.06
N ILE A 379 5.73 12.61 28.96
CA ILE A 379 4.80 13.75 29.04
C ILE A 379 5.57 15.07 29.22
N VAL A 380 6.55 15.08 30.14
CA VAL A 380 7.41 16.25 30.36
C VAL A 380 8.23 16.60 29.11
N GLN A 381 8.76 15.61 28.39
CA GLN A 381 9.49 15.84 27.13
C GLN A 381 8.61 16.46 26.04
N VAL A 382 7.37 15.97 25.88
CA VAL A 382 6.40 16.54 24.93
C VAL A 382 6.12 18.00 25.28
N LEU A 383 5.81 18.30 26.54
CA LEU A 383 5.53 19.67 27.00
C LEU A 383 6.74 20.60 26.80
N PHE A 384 7.95 20.10 27.04
CA PHE A 384 9.19 20.86 26.83
C PHE A 384 9.37 21.26 25.35
N PHE A 385 9.15 20.34 24.41
CA PHE A 385 9.28 20.65 22.98
C PHE A 385 8.17 21.56 22.47
N GLU A 386 6.95 21.43 22.97
CA GLU A 386 5.87 22.38 22.67
C GLU A 386 6.21 23.79 23.20
N GLN A 387 6.75 23.90 24.42
CA GLN A 387 7.22 25.18 24.96
C GLN A 387 8.35 25.78 24.10
N LEU A 388 9.28 24.94 23.62
CA LEU A 388 10.36 25.38 22.73
C LEU A 388 9.82 25.88 21.38
N ARG A 389 8.89 25.16 20.76
CA ARG A 389 8.24 25.56 19.50
C ARG A 389 7.51 26.89 19.65
N LEU A 390 6.71 27.05 20.71
CA LEU A 390 6.02 28.30 21.01
C LEU A 390 7.00 29.47 21.17
N ARG A 391 8.09 29.27 21.91
CA ARG A 391 9.13 30.30 22.09
C ARG A 391 9.77 30.68 20.75
N THR A 392 10.10 29.71 19.90
CA THR A 392 10.69 29.95 18.58
C THR A 392 9.73 30.68 17.65
N SER A 393 8.44 30.31 17.63
CA SER A 393 7.42 31.00 16.85
C SER A 393 7.22 32.44 17.31
N ILE A 394 7.20 32.68 18.63
CA ILE A 394 7.10 34.04 19.20
C ILE A 394 8.34 34.86 18.83
N ALA A 395 9.54 34.31 18.98
CA ALA A 395 10.77 35.01 18.59
C ALA A 395 10.79 35.35 17.09
N GLY A 396 10.40 34.39 16.23
CA GLY A 396 10.27 34.62 14.79
C GLY A 396 9.29 35.74 14.45
N TRP A 397 8.16 35.82 15.16
CA TRP A 397 7.22 36.93 15.01
C TRP A 397 7.89 38.29 15.29
N PHE A 398 8.66 38.40 16.37
CA PHE A 398 9.36 39.65 16.71
C PHE A 398 10.39 40.03 15.62
N PHE A 399 11.19 39.08 15.12
CA PHE A 399 12.17 39.37 14.06
C PHE A 399 11.54 39.75 12.71
N VAL A 400 10.38 39.18 12.35
CA VAL A 400 9.63 39.58 11.15
C VAL A 400 9.00 40.96 11.32
N SER A 401 8.55 41.31 12.53
CA SER A 401 7.98 42.62 12.84
C SER A 401 9.04 43.73 12.82
N ASP A 402 10.22 43.48 13.37
CA ASP A 402 11.32 44.46 13.42
C ASP A 402 11.91 44.78 12.02
N ASN A 403 11.93 43.79 11.10
CA ASN A 403 12.35 44.04 9.72
C ASN A 403 11.32 44.86 8.91
N LEU A 404 10.06 44.90 9.34
CA LEU A 404 9.02 45.72 8.73
C LEU A 404 9.08 47.18 9.19
N GLU A 405 9.58 47.42 10.40
CA GLU A 405 9.72 48.76 11.00
C GLU A 405 11.07 49.42 10.67
N THR A 406 12.10 48.65 10.29
CA THR A 406 13.47 49.17 10.04
C THR A 406 13.70 49.66 8.59
N SER A 407 12.70 49.59 7.69
CA SER A 407 12.88 50.03 6.29
C SER A 407 12.71 51.53 6.03
N GLN A 408 12.74 52.38 7.07
CA GLN A 408 12.80 53.84 6.93
C GLN A 408 14.07 54.41 7.56
N ASP A 409 15.23 54.17 6.96
CA ASP A 409 16.39 55.07 7.06
C ASP A 409 17.45 54.75 5.98
N PRO A 410 17.82 55.70 5.10
CA PRO A 410 18.87 55.49 4.11
C PRO A 410 20.17 56.17 4.57
N SER A 411 21.08 55.45 5.25
CA SER A 411 22.51 55.82 5.21
C SER A 411 23.44 54.68 5.64
N GLY A 412 24.49 54.42 4.84
CA GLY A 412 25.71 53.73 5.30
C GLY A 412 26.11 52.48 4.50
N ASN A 413 26.94 52.68 3.47
CA ASN A 413 27.51 51.67 2.56
C ASN A 413 28.44 50.63 3.22
N LEU A 414 28.41 49.37 2.71
CA LEU A 414 29.58 48.56 2.32
C LEU A 414 29.14 47.37 1.43
N ALA A 415 30.02 46.94 0.53
CA ALA A 415 29.72 46.51 -0.84
C ALA A 415 29.65 44.98 -1.13
N LEU A 416 28.61 44.56 -1.89
CA LEU A 416 28.53 43.66 -3.09
C LEU A 416 29.18 42.23 -3.11
N PRO A 417 28.66 41.23 -3.89
CA PRO A 417 28.25 41.39 -5.30
C PRO A 417 26.88 40.82 -5.73
N ARG A 418 26.51 41.30 -6.92
CA ARG A 418 25.22 41.32 -7.61
C ARG A 418 24.94 40.01 -8.36
N GLY A 419 23.77 39.42 -8.12
CA GLY A 419 23.06 38.48 -8.99
C GLY A 419 21.62 38.99 -9.17
N SER A 420 21.13 38.98 -10.41
CA SER A 420 19.95 39.69 -10.90
C SER A 420 18.59 39.10 -10.49
N THR A 421 17.74 39.89 -9.82
CA THR A 421 16.25 40.01 -10.00
C THR A 421 15.69 40.86 -8.86
N THR A 422 15.60 42.18 -8.99
CA THR A 422 15.10 43.06 -7.90
C THR A 422 14.06 44.07 -8.40
N GLN A 423 13.18 43.66 -9.32
CA GLN A 423 12.04 44.50 -9.71
C GLN A 423 10.70 43.75 -9.55
N ASP A 424 10.66 42.44 -9.81
CA ASP A 424 9.47 41.62 -9.51
C ASP A 424 9.28 41.35 -8.00
N GLU A 425 10.36 41.33 -7.23
CA GLU A 425 10.32 41.00 -5.79
C GLU A 425 9.79 42.15 -4.93
N ILE A 426 10.02 43.41 -5.34
CA ILE A 426 9.51 44.60 -4.64
C ILE A 426 8.00 44.75 -4.87
N VAL A 427 7.54 44.46 -6.10
CA VAL A 427 6.11 44.49 -6.44
C VAL A 427 5.36 43.33 -5.77
N ALA A 428 5.99 42.15 -5.67
CA ALA A 428 5.41 41.01 -4.96
C ALA A 428 5.28 41.25 -3.44
N VAL A 429 6.24 41.95 -2.83
CA VAL A 429 6.20 42.30 -1.39
C VAL A 429 5.16 43.38 -1.09
N ASP A 430 4.98 44.37 -1.96
CA ASP A 430 3.91 45.37 -1.82
C ASP A 430 2.51 44.74 -1.99
N ASP A 431 2.34 43.82 -2.95
CA ASP A 431 1.10 43.05 -3.15
C ASP A 431 0.79 42.13 -1.95
N MET A 432 1.83 41.57 -1.31
CA MET A 432 1.68 40.77 -0.09
C MET A 432 1.33 41.65 1.12
N ARG A 433 1.92 42.84 1.24
CA ARG A 433 1.63 43.81 2.31
C ARG A 433 0.19 44.34 2.19
N GLU A 434 -0.27 44.63 0.98
CA GLU A 434 -1.64 45.07 0.74
C GLU A 434 -2.64 43.97 1.16
N ARG A 435 -2.40 42.72 0.76
CA ARG A 435 -3.23 41.57 1.18
C ARG A 435 -3.23 41.33 2.69
N VAL A 436 -2.09 41.49 3.36
CA VAL A 436 -2.03 41.36 4.83
C VAL A 436 -2.84 42.47 5.51
N SER A 437 -2.74 43.71 5.02
CA SER A 437 -3.52 44.82 5.57
C SER A 437 -5.04 44.65 5.32
N GLU A 438 -5.41 44.07 4.19
CA GLU A 438 -6.79 43.75 3.85
C GLU A 438 -7.33 42.62 4.75
N LEU A 439 -6.56 41.55 4.95
CA LEU A 439 -6.89 40.45 5.87
C LEU A 439 -6.96 40.89 7.34
N GLU A 440 -6.08 41.78 7.79
CA GLU A 440 -6.15 42.35 9.14
C GLU A 440 -7.43 43.17 9.33
N LYS A 441 -7.82 43.96 8.31
CA LYS A 441 -9.06 44.72 8.31
C LYS A 441 -10.29 43.80 8.29
N GLU A 442 -10.25 42.71 7.54
CA GLU A 442 -11.29 41.67 7.55
C GLU A 442 -11.38 40.95 8.90
N CYS A 443 -10.25 40.63 9.53
CA CYS A 443 -10.21 40.00 10.84
C CYS A 443 -10.74 40.93 11.95
N LEU A 444 -10.42 42.23 11.87
CA LEU A 444 -11.00 43.25 12.75
C LEU A 444 -12.49 43.46 12.51
N SER A 445 -12.93 43.43 11.24
CA SER A 445 -14.35 43.48 10.88
C SER A 445 -15.10 42.28 11.45
N MET A 446 -14.58 41.07 11.23
CA MET A 446 -15.16 39.82 11.72
C MET A 446 -15.18 39.79 13.25
N LYS A 447 -14.13 40.27 13.93
CA LYS A 447 -14.11 40.43 15.38
C LYS A 447 -15.19 41.39 15.86
N GLN A 448 -15.37 42.54 15.19
CA GLN A 448 -16.44 43.49 15.51
C GLN A 448 -17.84 42.92 15.21
N GLU A 449 -18.01 42.12 14.15
CA GLU A 449 -19.26 41.44 13.85
C GLU A 449 -19.58 40.34 14.86
N ILE A 450 -18.59 39.55 15.28
CA ILE A 450 -18.73 38.59 16.37
C ILE A 450 -19.08 39.31 17.67
N GLU A 451 -18.44 40.44 17.97
CA GLU A 451 -18.75 41.22 19.17
C GLU A 451 -20.14 41.87 19.11
N LYS A 452 -20.59 42.32 17.92
CA LYS A 452 -21.96 42.79 17.67
C LYS A 452 -22.96 41.64 17.79
N LEU A 453 -22.67 40.45 17.27
CA LEU A 453 -23.47 39.23 17.39
C LEU A 453 -23.57 38.77 18.85
N VAL A 454 -22.51 38.91 19.63
CA VAL A 454 -22.50 38.63 21.08
C VAL A 454 -23.31 39.67 21.85
N LYS A 455 -23.24 40.96 21.46
CA LYS A 455 -24.04 42.05 22.06
C LYS A 455 -25.53 41.95 21.69
N THR A 456 -25.88 41.53 20.48
CA THR A 456 -27.29 41.26 20.08
C THR A 456 -27.83 39.98 20.72
N LYS A 457 -27.02 38.93 20.92
CA LYS A 457 -27.39 37.76 21.74
C LYS A 457 -27.63 38.13 23.21
N ARG A 458 -26.89 39.12 23.74
CA ARG A 458 -27.10 39.67 25.09
C ARG A 458 -28.42 40.45 25.18
N SER A 459 -28.81 41.16 24.11
CA SER A 459 -30.11 41.84 24.00
C SER A 459 -31.29 40.85 23.89
N TRP A 460 -31.15 39.77 23.11
CA TRP A 460 -32.13 38.68 23.06
C TRP A 460 -32.25 37.91 24.38
N ASN A 461 -31.17 37.73 25.13
CA ASN A 461 -31.21 37.12 26.46
C ASN A 461 -31.87 38.00 27.55
N ILE A 462 -31.95 39.32 27.33
CA ILE A 462 -32.71 40.25 28.19
C ILE A 462 -34.18 40.28 27.77
N PHE A 463 -34.49 40.15 26.49
CA PHE A 463 -35.88 40.09 25.98
C PHE A 463 -36.56 38.73 26.27
N CYS A 464 -35.85 37.60 26.15
CA CYS A 464 -36.36 36.27 26.48
C CYS A 464 -36.45 35.99 28.00
N ARG A 465 -35.94 36.88 28.88
CA ARG A 465 -36.25 36.84 30.32
C ARG A 465 -37.55 37.58 30.69
N ARG A 466 -38.17 38.31 29.75
CA ARG A 466 -39.49 38.95 29.94
C ARG A 466 -40.65 38.16 29.35
N LEU A 467 -40.36 37.11 28.55
CA LEU A 467 -41.34 36.13 28.08
C LEU A 467 -40.83 34.73 28.47
N GLY A 468 -41.36 34.22 29.58
CA GLY A 468 -40.85 33.03 30.24
C GLY A 468 -41.05 31.75 29.41
N PHE A 469 -39.95 31.09 29.07
CA PHE A 469 -39.94 29.65 28.76
C PHE A 469 -38.71 29.00 29.42
N ARG A 470 -38.97 28.08 30.34
CA ARG A 470 -37.97 27.21 30.98
C ARG A 470 -37.56 26.12 30.01
N LEU A 471 -36.26 25.94 29.79
CA LEU A 471 -35.69 24.63 29.46
C LEU A 471 -34.43 24.44 30.32
N LYS A 472 -34.44 23.34 31.08
CA LYS A 472 -33.51 23.00 32.16
C LYS A 472 -32.31 22.23 31.55
N PRO A 473 -31.06 22.54 31.89
CA PRO A 473 -29.91 21.70 31.57
C PRO A 473 -29.62 20.73 32.73
N ASN A 474 -29.36 19.45 32.44
CA ASN A 474 -28.77 18.51 33.40
C ASN A 474 -27.26 18.48 33.19
N SER A 475 -26.50 18.91 34.18
CA SER A 475 -25.07 18.61 34.34
C SER A 475 -24.86 17.93 35.69
N TRP A 476 -24.08 16.85 35.68
CA TRP A 476 -23.52 16.24 36.89
C TRP A 476 -22.16 16.87 37.15
N GLY A 477 -21.92 17.30 38.39
CA GLY A 477 -20.63 17.72 38.91
C GLY A 477 -20.73 18.12 40.40
N PRO A 478 -19.72 17.80 41.23
CA PRO A 478 -19.90 17.35 42.61
C PRO A 478 -19.87 18.49 43.64
N LYS A 479 -20.46 18.26 44.83
CA LYS A 479 -20.30 19.15 45.99
C LYS A 479 -19.91 18.40 47.25
N ALA A 480 -18.92 18.98 47.92
CA ALA A 480 -18.40 18.60 49.21
C ALA A 480 -19.19 19.22 50.40
N SER A 481 -18.98 18.58 51.55
CA SER A 481 -18.89 19.10 52.92
C SER A 481 -20.08 18.99 53.88
N ASN A 482 -19.79 18.27 54.98
CA ASN A 482 -20.04 18.54 56.40
C ASN A 482 -21.48 18.54 56.97
N ASN A 483 -21.75 17.60 57.89
CA ASN A 483 -21.76 17.92 59.33
C ASN A 483 -21.88 16.69 60.24
N ALA A 484 -21.30 16.84 61.44
CA ALA A 484 -21.09 15.85 62.48
C ALA A 484 -22.31 15.63 63.41
N LYS A 485 -22.47 14.41 63.93
CA LYS A 485 -22.37 14.00 65.36
C LYS A 485 -23.25 12.80 65.71
N ALA A 486 -22.70 12.00 66.64
CA ALA A 486 -23.34 11.05 67.57
C ALA A 486 -23.48 9.57 67.15
N SER A 487 -22.51 8.77 67.62
CA SER A 487 -22.61 7.36 68.05
C SER A 487 -23.60 7.21 69.25
N PRO A 488 -24.01 6.01 69.74
CA PRO A 488 -23.27 4.73 69.68
C PRO A 488 -24.09 3.41 69.60
N SER A 489 -23.34 2.29 69.62
CA SER A 489 -23.75 0.94 70.09
C SER A 489 -24.59 0.12 69.08
N SER A 490 -24.44 -1.18 68.87
CA SER A 490 -23.75 -2.25 69.59
C SER A 490 -23.76 -3.55 68.72
N THR A 491 -22.90 -4.51 69.08
CA THR A 491 -23.15 -5.96 69.05
C THR A 491 -22.82 -6.77 67.77
N THR A 492 -21.61 -7.36 67.80
CA THR A 492 -21.23 -8.71 67.31
C THR A 492 -22.23 -9.80 67.75
N PRO A 493 -22.40 -10.96 67.05
CA PRO A 493 -21.38 -12.03 67.00
C PRO A 493 -21.27 -12.75 65.62
N LEU A 494 -20.12 -13.27 65.19
CA LEU A 494 -19.49 -14.56 65.52
C LEU A 494 -20.41 -15.79 65.36
N LEU A 495 -20.19 -16.60 64.31
CA LEU A 495 -20.13 -18.08 64.30
C LEU A 495 -19.82 -18.53 62.85
N ASN A 496 -18.62 -18.96 62.48
CA ASN A 496 -17.86 -20.19 62.79
C ASN A 496 -18.21 -21.39 61.88
N THR A 497 -17.13 -21.97 61.34
CA THR A 497 -16.89 -23.40 61.05
C THR A 497 -17.64 -24.15 59.92
N ASN A 498 -16.81 -24.62 58.97
CA ASN A 498 -16.48 -26.03 58.66
C ASN A 498 -16.60 -26.34 57.16
N GLN A 499 -15.47 -26.60 56.49
CA GLN A 499 -14.70 -27.85 56.41
C GLN A 499 -15.25 -28.82 55.35
N ASN A 500 -14.27 -29.46 54.69
CA ASN A 500 -14.32 -30.70 53.90
C ASN A 500 -14.73 -30.57 52.43
N GLN A 501 -14.13 -31.28 51.47
CA GLN A 501 -12.88 -32.06 51.31
C GLN A 501 -13.07 -32.74 49.94
N GLN A 502 -12.01 -32.85 49.13
CA GLN A 502 -11.79 -33.87 48.06
C GLN A 502 -12.86 -33.91 46.93
N TRP A 503 -12.53 -34.00 45.65
CA TRP A 503 -11.57 -34.84 44.94
C TRP A 503 -10.99 -34.09 43.74
#